data_AF-A0A9W9CD48-F1
#
_entry.id   AF-A0A9W9CD48-F1
#
_cell.length_a   1.000
_cell.length_b   1.000
_cell.length_c   1.000
_cell.angle_alpha   90.00
_cell.angle_beta   90.00
_cell.angle_gamma   90.00
#
_symmetry.space_group_name_H-M   'P 1'
#
loop_
_entity.id
_entity.type
_entity.pdbx_description
1 polymer ?
#
loop_
_entity_poly.entity_id
_entity_poly.type
_entity_poly.pdbx_seq_one_letter_code
_entity_poly.pdbx_strand_id
1 'polypeptide(L)'
;MMQPHKKLYRGPQADAATFATQQEFLDSLVPIPMESVDDNSRKCSYCWKLYGESTPGNDDAEEPVRFKCDHVFGEKCMRALFAMREPARVDLKPLSFSPGSRGADLGSRLSAYIDSQGVEKSALLTGGDRKKYFVHLLQKVMPTMKSYPGDPRHGHAVELLGKDWLRLVFEMFNHSDPHPGHFHLLENAIIMDSEHPIQHLPFTTSSMSAYGTYPTPTSAIQQPDYGGWIGSTWPPGMPSPAAYAMNPLAVPYTSWAQEQQKIKEQLEKSSPTSTAWPDILASKSGLDSLVEKHKELLQEHKQLDEQLNTAGADQKAAPSIWVPSAPTYSAPPTHSGPTQFQKSSTPAEKLAQQDANEQKRIKAFIKQLARSFARVYEAYERHQHDEAVVGSLPPPVKLSLADTNKTPSMSHAPAQELIEQYLSHSPVFLLTAIVHEKSLGAKGIEVIQPCSYEHIGTQDMDEDESDEDGLVDSDRAPAVFAGKTVLLKRKTCKKCCAKSTSLSSPLPTPEYVFWQDNKKVPDDCPICRRILFKKKG
;
A
#
# COMPACT_ATOMS: atom_id res chain seq x y z
N MET A 1 -45.22 9.43 -38.56
CA MET A 1 -45.48 8.33 -37.61
C MET A 1 -44.50 8.50 -36.45
N MET A 2 -44.98 8.82 -35.24
CA MET A 2 -44.12 8.92 -34.05
C MET A 2 -43.71 7.52 -33.61
N GLN A 3 -42.41 7.28 -33.38
CA GLN A 3 -41.96 6.01 -32.83
C GLN A 3 -42.58 5.83 -31.43
N PRO A 4 -43.13 4.64 -31.11
CA PRO A 4 -43.64 4.38 -29.77
C PRO A 4 -42.49 4.54 -28.77
N HIS A 5 -42.68 5.42 -27.79
CA HIS A 5 -41.72 5.59 -26.70
C HIS A 5 -41.49 4.23 -26.04
N LYS A 6 -40.25 3.73 -26.14
CA LYS A 6 -39.84 2.52 -25.42
C LYS A 6 -40.13 2.75 -23.94
N LYS A 7 -40.99 1.92 -23.35
CA LYS A 7 -41.23 1.96 -21.91
C LYS A 7 -39.89 1.81 -21.22
N LEU A 8 -39.50 2.81 -20.44
CA LEU A 8 -38.30 2.75 -19.62
C LEU A 8 -38.39 1.49 -18.76
N TYR A 9 -37.36 0.64 -18.86
CA TYR A 9 -37.25 -0.54 -18.02
C TYR A 9 -37.30 -0.09 -16.55
N ARG A 10 -38.28 -0.61 -15.80
CA ARG A 10 -38.31 -0.46 -14.34
C ARG A 10 -37.75 -1.74 -13.75
N GLY A 11 -36.66 -1.60 -13.00
CA GLY A 11 -36.10 -2.70 -12.26
C GLY A 11 -37.11 -3.30 -11.27
N PRO A 12 -36.98 -4.60 -10.93
CA PRO A 12 -37.83 -5.28 -9.97
C PRO A 12 -37.88 -4.48 -8.65
N GLN A 13 -39.06 -4.44 -8.03
CA GLN A 13 -39.31 -3.71 -6.79
C GLN A 13 -39.51 -4.69 -5.64
N ALA A 14 -39.11 -4.29 -4.44
CA ALA A 14 -39.42 -5.05 -3.23
C ALA A 14 -40.94 -5.15 -3.05
N ASP A 15 -41.41 -6.33 -2.64
CA ASP A 15 -42.82 -6.62 -2.39
C ASP A 15 -43.05 -7.14 -0.97
N ALA A 16 -44.26 -7.58 -0.66
CA ALA A 16 -44.62 -8.07 0.68
C ALA A 16 -43.86 -9.35 1.10
N ALA A 17 -43.27 -10.08 0.15
CA ALA A 17 -42.50 -11.28 0.41
C ALA A 17 -41.00 -10.99 0.59
N THR A 18 -40.51 -9.83 0.14
CA THR A 18 -39.11 -9.41 0.31
C THR A 18 -38.75 -9.34 1.79
N PHE A 19 -37.67 -10.03 2.18
CA PHE A 19 -37.12 -10.03 3.53
C PHE A 19 -36.60 -8.64 3.92
N ALA A 20 -36.66 -8.28 5.21
CA ALA A 20 -36.24 -6.96 5.65
C ALA A 20 -34.71 -6.82 5.62
N THR A 21 -33.99 -7.93 5.81
CA THR A 21 -32.53 -7.96 5.79
C THR A 21 -31.99 -9.17 5.03
N GLN A 22 -30.73 -9.07 4.59
CA GLN A 22 -29.99 -10.19 3.99
C GLN A 22 -29.86 -11.38 4.95
N GLN A 23 -29.62 -11.11 6.24
CA GLN A 23 -29.50 -12.17 7.25
C GLN A 23 -30.81 -12.96 7.40
N GLU A 24 -31.96 -12.27 7.47
CA GLU A 24 -33.27 -12.95 7.52
C GLU A 24 -33.50 -13.85 6.30
N PHE A 25 -33.04 -13.43 5.12
CA PHE A 25 -33.10 -14.27 3.93
C PHE A 25 -32.21 -15.51 4.07
N LEU A 26 -30.95 -15.35 4.52
CA LEU A 26 -30.03 -16.46 4.76
C LEU A 26 -30.54 -17.43 5.84
N ASP A 27 -31.20 -16.92 6.86
CA ASP A 27 -31.82 -17.73 7.92
C ASP A 27 -33.05 -18.49 7.42
N SER A 28 -33.71 -17.98 6.36
CA SER A 28 -34.86 -18.64 5.72
C SER A 28 -34.49 -19.80 4.80
N LEU A 29 -33.21 -19.99 4.48
CA LEU A 29 -32.70 -21.08 3.65
C LEU A 29 -32.73 -22.40 4.42
N VAL A 30 -33.93 -22.94 4.63
CA VAL A 30 -34.16 -24.22 5.30
C VAL A 30 -34.33 -25.32 4.25
N PRO A 31 -33.53 -26.41 4.30
CA PRO A 31 -33.69 -27.55 3.40
C PRO A 31 -35.11 -28.10 3.38
N ILE A 32 -35.59 -28.45 2.20
CA ILE A 32 -36.88 -29.13 1.99
C ILE A 32 -36.65 -30.59 1.59
N PRO A 33 -37.57 -31.52 1.91
CA PRO A 33 -37.46 -32.90 1.46
C PRO A 33 -37.40 -33.02 -0.06
N MET A 34 -36.57 -33.92 -0.59
CA MET A 34 -36.36 -34.08 -2.03
C MET A 34 -37.65 -34.51 -2.75
N GLU A 35 -38.55 -35.20 -2.06
CA GLU A 35 -39.87 -35.61 -2.54
C GLU A 35 -40.82 -34.42 -2.77
N SER A 36 -40.53 -33.26 -2.17
CA SER A 36 -41.30 -32.02 -2.35
C SER A 36 -40.79 -31.14 -3.50
N VAL A 37 -39.73 -31.57 -4.19
CA VAL A 37 -39.13 -30.87 -5.33
C VAL A 37 -39.65 -31.49 -6.62
N ASP A 38 -40.15 -30.65 -7.53
CA ASP A 38 -40.61 -31.08 -8.85
C ASP A 38 -39.49 -31.79 -9.62
N ASP A 39 -39.82 -32.84 -10.38
CA ASP A 39 -38.83 -33.67 -11.07
C ASP A 39 -37.88 -32.87 -11.98
N ASN A 40 -38.39 -31.83 -12.63
CA ASN A 40 -37.60 -30.93 -13.50
C ASN A 40 -36.68 -29.97 -12.73
N SER A 41 -36.88 -29.84 -11.42
CA SER A 41 -36.16 -28.93 -10.53
C SER A 41 -35.23 -29.66 -9.55
N ARG A 42 -35.01 -30.97 -9.69
CA ARG A 42 -34.11 -31.78 -8.82
C ARG A 42 -32.61 -31.52 -8.99
N LYS A 43 -32.25 -30.47 -9.73
CA LYS A 43 -30.89 -29.96 -9.88
C LYS A 43 -30.82 -28.50 -9.46
N CYS A 44 -29.71 -28.12 -8.83
CA CYS A 44 -29.43 -26.73 -8.53
C CYS A 44 -29.22 -25.96 -9.83
N SER A 45 -29.99 -24.90 -10.09
CA SER A 45 -29.82 -24.11 -11.32
C SER A 45 -28.56 -23.23 -11.34
N TYR A 46 -27.82 -23.16 -10.24
CA TYR A 46 -26.59 -22.39 -10.13
C TYR A 46 -25.36 -23.26 -10.45
N CYS A 47 -25.18 -24.38 -9.75
CA CYS A 47 -24.03 -25.29 -9.96
C CYS A 47 -24.34 -26.49 -10.87
N TRP A 48 -25.61 -26.67 -11.29
CA TRP A 48 -26.08 -27.75 -12.17
C TRP A 48 -25.98 -29.18 -11.62
N LYS A 49 -25.61 -29.35 -10.34
CA LYS A 49 -25.58 -30.66 -9.66
C LYS A 49 -26.96 -31.11 -9.20
N LEU A 50 -27.19 -32.42 -9.17
CA LEU A 50 -28.38 -33.02 -8.56
C LEU A 50 -28.30 -32.92 -7.04
N TYR A 51 -29.45 -32.72 -6.39
CA TYR A 51 -29.49 -32.64 -4.93
C TYR A 51 -29.15 -33.99 -4.29
N GLY A 52 -28.37 -33.94 -3.20
CA GLY A 52 -27.88 -35.14 -2.50
C GLY A 52 -26.68 -35.85 -3.15
N GLU A 53 -26.24 -35.43 -4.34
CA GLU A 53 -25.04 -35.98 -4.97
C GLU A 53 -23.77 -35.25 -4.50
N SER A 54 -22.83 -35.98 -3.89
CA SER A 54 -21.50 -35.49 -3.55
C SER A 54 -20.46 -35.97 -4.57
N THR A 55 -19.49 -35.12 -4.88
CA THR A 55 -18.28 -35.52 -5.60
C THR A 55 -17.47 -36.48 -4.69
N PRO A 56 -16.95 -37.61 -5.20
CA PRO A 56 -16.16 -38.53 -4.39
C PRO A 56 -15.00 -37.82 -3.67
N GLY A 57 -14.99 -37.89 -2.34
CA GLY A 57 -13.95 -37.28 -1.50
C GLY A 57 -14.23 -35.83 -1.06
N ASN A 58 -15.31 -35.20 -1.54
CA ASN A 58 -15.71 -33.85 -1.13
C ASN A 58 -17.12 -33.89 -0.50
N ASP A 59 -17.33 -33.11 0.56
CA ASP A 59 -18.67 -32.88 1.15
C ASP A 59 -19.35 -31.68 0.48
N ASP A 60 -19.61 -31.80 -0.82
CA ASP A 60 -20.21 -30.76 -1.66
C ASP A 60 -21.63 -31.11 -2.12
N ALA A 61 -22.26 -32.10 -1.49
CA ALA A 61 -23.67 -32.39 -1.71
C ALA A 61 -24.53 -31.17 -1.34
N GLU A 62 -25.45 -30.81 -2.24
CA GLU A 62 -26.40 -29.72 -2.07
C GLU A 62 -27.74 -30.26 -1.58
N GLU A 63 -28.34 -29.60 -0.59
CA GLU A 63 -29.73 -29.83 -0.17
C GLU A 63 -30.65 -28.78 -0.82
N PRO A 64 -31.85 -29.15 -1.28
CA PRO A 64 -32.73 -28.20 -1.95
C PRO A 64 -33.35 -27.23 -0.95
N VAL A 65 -33.31 -25.94 -1.27
CA VAL A 65 -34.01 -24.86 -0.54
C VAL A 65 -34.96 -24.15 -1.47
N ARG A 66 -36.15 -23.78 -0.96
CA ARG A 66 -37.18 -23.09 -1.74
C ARG A 66 -37.31 -21.63 -1.31
N PHE A 67 -37.16 -20.71 -2.26
CA PHE A 67 -37.38 -19.28 -2.00
C PHE A 67 -38.89 -18.96 -1.93
N LYS A 68 -39.26 -17.78 -1.42
CA LYS A 68 -40.65 -17.27 -1.44
C LYS A 68 -41.23 -17.02 -2.84
N CYS A 69 -40.42 -17.12 -3.89
CA CYS A 69 -40.85 -17.09 -5.29
C CYS A 69 -40.94 -18.50 -5.92
N ASP A 70 -40.96 -19.55 -5.09
CA ASP A 70 -41.08 -20.97 -5.44
C ASP A 70 -39.93 -21.57 -6.27
N HIS A 71 -38.90 -20.80 -6.59
CA HIS A 71 -37.67 -21.34 -7.18
C HIS A 71 -36.86 -22.12 -6.15
N VAL A 72 -36.31 -23.25 -6.59
CA VAL A 72 -35.52 -24.18 -5.78
C VAL A 72 -34.05 -24.11 -6.19
N PHE A 73 -33.16 -24.01 -5.20
CA PHE A 73 -31.70 -23.95 -5.39
C PHE A 73 -30.99 -24.86 -4.37
N GLY A 74 -29.68 -25.05 -4.52
CA GLY A 74 -28.86 -25.68 -3.49
C GLY A 74 -28.58 -24.74 -2.32
N GLU A 75 -28.70 -25.23 -1.09
CA GLU A 75 -28.45 -24.46 0.12
C GLU A 75 -27.04 -23.87 0.16
N LYS A 76 -26.00 -24.69 -0.03
CA LYS A 76 -24.60 -24.25 0.09
C LYS A 76 -24.29 -23.22 -1.01
N CYS A 77 -24.78 -23.46 -2.24
CA CYS A 77 -24.72 -22.50 -3.34
C CYS A 77 -25.34 -21.13 -2.96
N MET A 78 -26.56 -21.11 -2.43
CA MET A 78 -27.24 -19.85 -2.13
C MET A 78 -26.66 -19.16 -0.90
N ARG A 79 -26.25 -19.91 0.13
CA ARG A 79 -25.52 -19.35 1.26
C ARG A 79 -24.22 -18.69 0.82
N ALA A 80 -23.45 -19.31 -0.07
CA ALA A 80 -22.22 -18.74 -0.60
C ALA A 80 -22.49 -17.51 -1.49
N LEU A 81 -23.45 -17.59 -2.40
CA LEU A 81 -23.79 -16.50 -3.33
C LEU A 81 -24.29 -15.25 -2.59
N PHE A 82 -25.11 -15.45 -1.57
CA PHE A 82 -25.71 -14.38 -0.77
C PHE A 82 -25.02 -14.17 0.58
N ALA A 83 -23.83 -14.73 0.80
CA ALA A 83 -23.10 -14.56 2.05
C ALA A 83 -22.79 -13.07 2.29
N MET A 84 -22.89 -12.63 3.55
CA MET A 84 -22.24 -11.38 3.94
C MET A 84 -20.74 -11.63 3.91
N ARG A 85 -20.05 -10.97 2.98
CA ARG A 85 -18.61 -11.11 2.86
C ARG A 85 -17.93 -10.40 4.02
N GLU A 86 -16.99 -11.09 4.64
CA GLU A 86 -16.14 -10.47 5.64
C GLU A 86 -15.28 -9.39 4.96
N PRO A 87 -14.97 -8.28 5.67
CA PRO A 87 -14.02 -7.32 5.16
C PRO A 87 -12.68 -8.02 4.90
N ALA A 88 -12.13 -7.81 3.71
CA ALA A 88 -10.80 -8.28 3.38
C ALA A 88 -9.80 -7.63 4.34
N ARG A 89 -8.85 -8.41 4.87
CA ARG A 89 -7.88 -7.95 5.86
C ARG A 89 -6.47 -8.35 5.46
N VAL A 90 -5.53 -7.41 5.61
CA VAL A 90 -4.09 -7.66 5.45
C VAL A 90 -3.38 -7.20 6.71
N ASP A 91 -2.77 -8.14 7.42
CA ASP A 91 -1.99 -7.85 8.63
C ASP A 91 -0.66 -7.19 8.28
N LEU A 92 -0.34 -6.12 9.00
CA LEU A 92 0.90 -5.38 8.87
C LEU A 92 1.88 -5.85 9.94
N LYS A 93 3.07 -6.26 9.52
CA LYS A 93 4.08 -6.87 10.38
C LYS A 93 5.09 -5.83 10.84
N PRO A 94 5.23 -5.58 12.16
CA PRO A 94 6.27 -4.69 12.68
C PRO A 94 7.65 -5.07 12.14
N LEU A 95 8.51 -4.07 11.94
CA LEU A 95 9.88 -4.29 11.48
C LEU A 95 10.61 -5.20 12.47
N SER A 96 11.21 -6.28 11.95
CA SER A 96 12.02 -7.22 12.70
C SER A 96 13.50 -6.99 12.41
N PHE A 97 14.36 -7.34 13.36
CA PHE A 97 15.81 -7.32 13.17
C PHE A 97 16.43 -8.72 13.29
N SER A 98 15.59 -9.76 13.32
CA SER A 98 16.03 -11.15 13.25
C SER A 98 16.76 -11.44 11.92
N PRO A 99 17.72 -12.37 11.88
CA PRO A 99 18.39 -12.76 10.64
C PRO A 99 17.41 -13.08 9.50
N GLY A 100 17.66 -12.54 8.31
CA GLY A 100 16.82 -12.72 7.12
C GLY A 100 15.58 -11.83 7.03
N SER A 101 15.27 -11.04 8.07
CA SER A 101 14.22 -10.02 8.00
C SER A 101 14.63 -8.82 7.14
N ARG A 102 13.64 -8.07 6.66
CA ARG A 102 13.91 -6.85 5.88
C ARG A 102 14.45 -5.74 6.75
N GLY A 103 14.01 -5.64 8.00
CA GLY A 103 14.60 -4.68 8.94
C GLY A 103 16.05 -4.98 9.26
N ALA A 104 16.44 -6.25 9.41
CA ALA A 104 17.85 -6.63 9.55
C ALA A 104 18.69 -6.26 8.31
N ASP A 105 18.19 -6.54 7.10
CA ASP A 105 18.86 -6.14 5.86
C ASP A 105 19.05 -4.62 5.80
N LEU A 106 17.99 -3.83 6.03
CA LEU A 106 18.10 -2.37 6.03
C LEU A 106 19.05 -1.87 7.12
N GLY A 107 18.88 -2.34 8.35
CA GLY A 107 19.68 -1.94 9.49
C GLY A 107 21.17 -2.19 9.29
N SER A 108 21.52 -3.39 8.78
CA SER A 108 22.91 -3.75 8.48
C SER A 108 23.53 -2.86 7.40
N ARG A 109 22.78 -2.50 6.35
CA ARG A 109 23.24 -1.59 5.29
C ARG A 109 23.45 -0.17 5.81
N LEU A 110 22.51 0.33 6.62
CA LEU A 110 22.64 1.63 7.25
C LEU A 110 23.85 1.67 8.20
N SER A 111 24.10 0.60 8.96
CA SER A 111 25.32 0.47 9.78
C SER A 111 26.58 0.50 8.92
N ALA A 112 26.65 -0.33 7.87
CA ALA A 112 27.81 -0.38 6.99
C ALA A 112 28.10 0.99 6.34
N TYR A 113 27.04 1.72 5.96
CA TYR A 113 27.19 3.08 5.46
C TYR A 113 27.79 4.01 6.52
N ILE A 114 27.28 4.01 7.76
CA ILE A 114 27.83 4.84 8.84
C ILE A 114 29.31 4.51 9.10
N ASP A 115 29.67 3.22 9.08
CA ASP A 115 31.04 2.74 9.25
C ASP A 115 31.95 3.27 8.14
N SER A 116 31.48 3.27 6.89
CA SER A 116 32.21 3.85 5.75
C SER A 116 32.45 5.36 5.85
N GLN A 117 31.62 6.08 6.63
CA GLN A 117 31.78 7.51 6.87
C GLN A 117 32.82 7.81 7.99
N GLY A 118 33.41 6.78 8.60
CA GLY A 118 34.40 6.94 9.67
C GLY A 118 33.83 7.54 10.95
N VAL A 119 32.51 7.42 11.16
CA VAL A 119 31.87 7.97 12.36
C VAL A 119 32.09 7.03 13.52
N GLU A 120 32.65 7.52 14.61
CA GLU A 120 32.90 6.71 15.79
C GLU A 120 31.56 6.18 16.37
N LYS A 121 31.45 4.85 16.51
CA LYS A 121 30.25 4.20 17.09
C LYS A 121 30.02 4.58 18.55
N SER A 122 31.04 5.02 19.28
CA SER A 122 30.88 5.52 20.65
C SER A 122 29.92 6.73 20.72
N ALA A 123 29.84 7.52 19.64
CA ALA A 123 28.88 8.61 19.52
C ALA A 123 27.42 8.13 19.31
N LEU A 124 27.17 6.82 19.24
CA LEU A 124 25.81 6.25 19.20
C LEU A 124 25.13 6.39 20.56
N LEU A 125 25.89 6.26 21.65
CA LEU A 125 25.36 6.38 23.01
C LEU A 125 25.18 7.84 23.43
N THR A 126 25.80 8.80 22.73
CA THR A 126 25.74 10.22 23.06
C THR A 126 24.70 11.02 22.28
N GLY A 127 23.91 10.38 21.40
CA GLY A 127 22.78 11.01 20.73
C GLY A 127 23.12 11.90 19.53
N GLY A 128 24.16 11.57 18.75
CA GLY A 128 24.52 12.34 17.55
C GLY A 128 23.41 12.40 16.47
N ASP A 129 23.33 13.50 15.71
CA ASP A 129 22.34 13.70 14.64
C ASP A 129 22.60 12.80 13.41
N ARG A 130 22.18 11.52 13.51
CA ARG A 130 22.38 10.51 12.45
C ARG A 130 21.64 10.83 11.17
N LYS A 131 20.57 11.62 11.26
CA LYS A 131 19.78 12.06 10.12
C LYS A 131 20.65 12.79 9.08
N LYS A 132 21.65 13.57 9.50
CA LYS A 132 22.55 14.28 8.55
C LYS A 132 23.27 13.31 7.60
N TYR A 133 23.75 12.18 8.13
CA TYR A 133 24.41 11.15 7.32
C TYR A 133 23.42 10.48 6.36
N PHE A 134 22.21 10.16 6.81
CA PHE A 134 21.20 9.56 5.94
C PHE A 134 20.61 10.53 4.91
N VAL A 135 20.63 11.85 5.18
CA VAL A 135 20.35 12.86 4.15
C VAL A 135 21.42 12.80 3.07
N HIS A 136 22.70 12.69 3.43
CA HIS A 136 23.79 12.56 2.46
C HIS A 136 23.70 11.26 1.64
N LEU A 137 23.40 10.13 2.31
CA LEU A 137 23.12 8.85 1.66
C LEU A 137 22.02 8.99 0.60
N LEU A 138 20.86 9.50 0.99
CA LEU A 138 19.72 9.65 0.09
C LEU A 138 19.98 10.67 -1.02
N GLN A 139 20.78 11.72 -0.77
CA GLN A 139 21.21 12.64 -1.83
C GLN A 139 22.12 11.98 -2.87
N LYS A 140 22.87 10.93 -2.51
CA LYS A 140 23.62 10.13 -3.49
C LYS A 140 22.72 9.19 -4.29
N VAL A 141 21.68 8.67 -3.65
CA VAL A 141 20.72 7.72 -4.25
C VAL A 141 19.67 8.39 -5.13
N MET A 142 19.09 9.53 -4.72
CA MET A 142 17.97 10.16 -5.43
C MET A 142 18.29 10.63 -6.87
N PRO A 143 19.49 11.18 -7.19
CA PRO A 143 19.83 11.55 -8.57
C PRO A 143 19.77 10.38 -9.54
N THR A 144 20.00 9.15 -9.06
CA THR A 144 19.99 7.94 -9.90
C THR A 144 18.58 7.46 -10.21
N MET A 145 17.56 8.02 -9.55
CA MET A 145 16.15 7.71 -9.81
C MET A 145 15.62 8.43 -11.05
N LYS A 146 16.25 9.55 -11.45
CA LYS A 146 15.93 10.25 -12.69
C LYS A 146 16.72 9.74 -13.89
N SER A 147 17.82 9.04 -13.64
CA SER A 147 18.68 8.51 -14.71
C SER A 147 18.13 7.19 -15.25
N TYR A 148 18.30 6.98 -16.55
CA TYR A 148 17.88 5.75 -17.23
C TYR A 148 18.53 4.49 -16.62
N PRO A 149 17.85 3.33 -16.66
CA PRO A 149 18.47 2.04 -16.35
C PRO A 149 19.70 1.85 -17.25
N GLY A 150 20.90 1.88 -16.66
CA GLY A 150 22.17 1.88 -17.40
C GLY A 150 23.14 2.98 -16.99
N ASP A 151 22.70 3.97 -16.21
CA ASP A 151 23.61 4.95 -15.60
C ASP A 151 24.54 4.24 -14.58
N PRO A 152 25.87 4.38 -14.68
CA PRO A 152 26.81 3.75 -13.74
C PRO A 152 26.56 4.16 -12.28
N ARG A 153 25.95 5.32 -12.04
CA ARG A 153 25.57 5.77 -10.69
C ARG A 153 24.50 4.88 -10.07
N HIS A 154 23.65 4.22 -10.88
CA HIS A 154 22.65 3.29 -10.39
C HIS A 154 23.29 2.09 -9.66
N GLY A 155 24.45 1.61 -10.13
CA GLY A 155 25.20 0.55 -9.47
C GLY A 155 25.61 0.92 -8.04
N HIS A 156 26.07 2.15 -7.83
CA HIS A 156 26.44 2.63 -6.50
C HIS A 156 25.23 2.79 -5.57
N ALA A 157 24.07 3.23 -6.09
CA ALA A 157 22.85 3.28 -5.30
C ALA A 157 22.37 1.87 -4.85
N VAL A 158 22.51 0.87 -5.73
CA VAL A 158 22.22 -0.53 -5.42
C VAL A 158 23.22 -1.09 -4.40
N GLU A 159 24.49 -0.72 -4.47
CA GLU A 159 25.50 -1.10 -3.47
C GLU A 159 25.13 -0.57 -2.08
N LEU A 160 24.70 0.69 -2.01
CA LEU A 160 24.39 1.38 -0.75
C LEU A 160 23.11 0.87 -0.07
N LEU A 161 22.02 0.66 -0.82
CA LEU A 161 20.72 0.28 -0.25
C LEU A 161 20.29 -1.14 -0.57
N GLY A 162 20.92 -1.82 -1.53
CA GLY A 162 20.39 -3.05 -2.10
C GLY A 162 19.26 -2.78 -3.11
N LYS A 163 18.97 -3.79 -3.93
CA LYS A 163 17.97 -3.70 -5.01
C LYS A 163 16.57 -3.43 -4.46
N ASP A 164 16.17 -4.19 -3.44
CA ASP A 164 14.80 -4.15 -2.91
C ASP A 164 14.49 -2.79 -2.25
N TRP A 165 15.37 -2.30 -1.37
CA TRP A 165 15.16 -1.00 -0.74
C TRP A 165 15.31 0.16 -1.70
N LEU A 166 16.24 0.11 -2.67
CA LEU A 166 16.33 1.15 -3.69
C LEU A 166 15.02 1.28 -4.46
N ARG A 167 14.42 0.15 -4.87
CA ARG A 167 13.12 0.11 -5.53
C ARG A 167 12.03 0.69 -4.65
N LEU A 168 11.97 0.31 -3.38
CA LEU A 168 10.97 0.83 -2.45
C LEU A 168 11.10 2.33 -2.22
N VAL A 169 12.32 2.86 -2.09
CA VAL A 169 12.53 4.32 -1.97
C VAL A 169 12.04 5.04 -3.22
N PHE A 170 12.19 4.45 -4.40
CA PHE A 170 11.69 5.00 -5.65
C PHE A 170 10.15 5.03 -5.66
N GLU A 171 9.50 3.93 -5.31
CA GLU A 171 8.03 3.86 -5.21
C GLU A 171 7.49 4.85 -4.16
N MET A 172 8.15 4.94 -3.00
CA MET A 172 7.82 5.93 -1.97
C MET A 172 7.91 7.35 -2.54
N PHE A 173 8.97 7.67 -3.27
CA PHE A 173 9.14 9.01 -3.85
C PHE A 173 8.05 9.32 -4.87
N ASN A 174 7.79 8.40 -5.80
CA ASN A 174 6.78 8.58 -6.85
C ASN A 174 5.38 8.83 -6.28
N HIS A 175 5.02 8.09 -5.23
CA HIS A 175 3.70 8.18 -4.60
C HIS A 175 3.60 9.18 -3.44
N SER A 176 4.73 9.73 -2.98
CA SER A 176 4.76 10.75 -1.93
C SER A 176 4.07 12.05 -2.37
N ASP A 177 3.36 12.68 -1.43
CA ASP A 177 2.88 14.05 -1.63
C ASP A 177 4.06 15.05 -1.65
N PRO A 178 3.86 16.28 -2.15
CA PRO A 178 4.93 17.29 -2.20
C PRO A 178 5.59 17.59 -0.84
N HIS A 179 4.84 17.38 0.24
CA HIS A 179 5.29 17.52 1.62
C HIS A 179 4.91 16.24 2.37
N PRO A 180 5.72 15.17 2.25
CA PRO A 180 5.45 13.96 3.01
C PRO A 180 5.62 14.26 4.51
N GLY A 181 4.76 13.68 5.33
CA GLY A 181 4.86 13.68 6.77
C GLY A 181 5.87 12.62 7.23
N HIS A 182 5.42 11.72 8.08
CA HIS A 182 6.25 10.63 8.58
C HIS A 182 6.18 9.38 7.69
N PHE A 183 7.30 8.67 7.65
CA PHE A 183 7.37 7.32 7.10
C PHE A 183 7.45 6.30 8.23
N HIS A 184 6.64 5.25 8.15
CA HIS A 184 6.74 4.08 9.01
C HIS A 184 7.16 2.91 8.13
N LEU A 185 8.27 2.27 8.50
CA LEU A 185 8.84 1.13 7.75
C LEU A 185 8.50 -0.15 8.52
N LEU A 186 7.92 -1.12 7.83
CA LEU A 186 7.45 -2.40 8.35
C LEU A 186 8.00 -3.55 7.49
N GLU A 187 7.88 -4.80 7.96
CA GLU A 187 8.38 -5.97 7.22
C GLU A 187 7.65 -6.18 5.89
N ASN A 188 6.34 -5.95 5.84
CA ASN A 188 5.54 -6.12 4.63
C ASN A 188 4.86 -4.82 4.18
N ALA A 189 5.21 -3.68 4.76
CA ALA A 189 4.55 -2.41 4.45
C ALA A 189 5.42 -1.17 4.63
N ILE A 190 5.01 -0.09 3.98
CA ILE A 190 5.53 1.26 4.17
C ILE A 190 4.34 2.17 4.27
N ILE A 191 4.26 2.93 5.36
CA ILE A 191 3.16 3.87 5.60
C ILE A 191 3.68 5.29 5.43
N MET A 192 3.05 6.04 4.53
CA MET A 192 3.35 7.44 4.25
C MET A 192 2.23 8.32 4.76
N ASP A 193 2.52 9.09 5.82
CA ASP A 193 1.58 10.07 6.34
C ASP A 193 1.64 11.33 5.48
N SER A 194 0.48 11.87 5.13
CA SER A 194 0.37 13.15 4.43
C SER A 194 -0.19 14.21 5.36
N GLU A 195 0.59 15.26 5.59
CA GLU A 195 0.15 16.45 6.35
C GLU A 195 -0.76 17.33 5.49
N HIS A 196 -0.80 17.12 4.17
CA HIS A 196 -1.55 17.97 3.27
C HIS A 196 -2.95 17.40 3.04
N PRO A 197 -3.98 18.12 3.51
CA PRO A 197 -5.32 17.62 3.34
C PRO A 197 -5.66 17.75 1.84
N ILE A 198 -6.24 16.71 1.22
CA ILE A 198 -6.60 16.66 -0.23
C ILE A 198 -7.49 17.84 -0.59
N GLN A 199 -7.02 18.81 -1.39
CA GLN A 199 -7.98 19.67 -2.11
C GLN A 199 -8.72 18.70 -3.03
N HIS A 200 -10.02 18.51 -2.80
CA HIS A 200 -10.85 17.62 -3.61
C HIS A 200 -10.78 18.10 -5.06
N LEU A 201 -9.75 17.68 -5.79
CA LEU A 201 -9.82 17.58 -7.22
C LEU A 201 -10.79 16.41 -7.44
N PRO A 202 -11.89 16.63 -8.19
CA PRO A 202 -12.72 15.50 -8.58
C PRO A 202 -11.79 14.45 -9.20
N PHE A 203 -11.90 13.21 -8.75
CA PHE A 203 -11.17 12.08 -9.31
C PHE A 203 -11.52 12.01 -10.80
N THR A 204 -10.72 12.65 -11.65
CA THR A 204 -10.68 12.35 -13.07
C THR A 204 -9.65 11.26 -13.19
N THR A 205 -10.07 10.09 -13.67
CA THR A 205 -9.23 8.92 -13.97
C THR A 205 -8.23 9.16 -15.10
N SER A 206 -7.85 10.42 -15.38
CA SER A 206 -7.26 10.84 -16.65
C SER A 206 -5.76 11.20 -16.60
N SER A 207 -5.02 10.80 -15.56
CA SER A 207 -3.63 11.24 -15.36
C SER A 207 -2.55 10.17 -15.58
N MET A 208 -2.85 9.02 -16.20
CA MET A 208 -1.80 8.03 -16.53
C MET A 208 -1.21 8.13 -17.94
N SER A 209 -1.61 9.11 -18.77
CA SER A 209 -1.15 9.21 -20.17
C SER A 209 -0.30 10.45 -20.52
N ALA A 210 0.42 11.02 -19.55
CA ALA A 210 1.28 12.20 -19.79
C ALA A 210 2.79 11.90 -19.73
N TYR A 211 3.19 10.64 -19.96
CA TYR A 211 4.57 10.33 -20.35
C TYR A 211 4.66 10.33 -21.88
N GLY A 212 5.57 11.15 -22.39
CA GLY A 212 5.70 11.61 -23.77
C GLY A 212 5.36 10.61 -24.87
N THR A 213 4.54 11.08 -25.81
CA THR A 213 4.49 10.59 -27.18
C THR A 213 5.90 10.70 -27.78
N TYR A 214 6.64 9.59 -27.83
CA TYR A 214 7.83 9.51 -28.68
C TYR A 214 7.38 9.59 -30.15
N PRO A 215 8.03 10.39 -31.00
CA PRO A 215 7.76 10.34 -32.43
C PRO A 215 8.20 8.98 -32.97
N THR A 216 7.23 8.19 -33.43
CA THR A 216 7.47 6.93 -34.15
C THR A 216 8.27 7.24 -35.41
N PRO A 217 9.47 6.67 -35.62
CA PRO A 217 10.15 6.82 -36.89
C PRO A 217 9.43 5.98 -37.94
N THR A 218 8.86 6.65 -38.94
CA THR A 218 8.30 6.04 -40.15
C THR A 218 9.41 5.31 -40.90
N SER A 219 9.53 4.00 -40.70
CA SER A 219 10.34 3.14 -41.55
C SER A 219 9.43 2.16 -42.27
N ALA A 220 9.29 2.39 -43.57
CA ALA A 220 8.63 1.47 -44.49
C ALA A 220 9.42 0.15 -44.52
N ILE A 221 8.83 -0.91 -43.98
CA ILE A 221 9.27 -2.28 -44.23
C ILE A 221 8.21 -2.93 -45.11
N GLN A 222 8.64 -3.26 -46.32
CA GLN A 222 7.89 -4.03 -47.30
C GLN A 222 7.51 -5.39 -46.70
N GLN A 223 6.23 -5.73 -46.73
CA GLN A 223 5.76 -7.09 -46.50
C GLN A 223 6.18 -7.96 -47.68
N PRO A 224 6.75 -9.16 -47.46
CA PRO A 224 6.76 -10.19 -48.47
C PRO A 224 5.41 -10.90 -48.49
N ASP A 225 4.82 -10.90 -49.67
CA ASP A 225 3.72 -11.75 -50.11
C ASP A 225 4.08 -13.24 -49.90
N TYR A 226 3.29 -13.96 -49.12
CA TYR A 226 3.24 -15.42 -49.17
C TYR A 226 1.78 -15.86 -49.22
N GLY A 227 1.32 -16.05 -50.45
CA GLY A 227 0.09 -16.78 -50.74
C GLY A 227 0.26 -18.29 -50.54
N GLY A 228 -0.80 -18.88 -49.98
CA GLY A 228 -1.33 -20.18 -50.36
C GLY A 228 -0.48 -21.42 -50.11
N TRP A 229 -0.74 -22.12 -49.00
CA TRP A 229 -0.62 -23.58 -48.94
C TRP A 229 -1.82 -24.21 -48.23
N ILE A 230 -2.21 -25.34 -48.79
CA ILE A 230 -3.47 -26.05 -48.66
C ILE A 230 -3.27 -27.20 -47.66
N GLY A 231 -4.26 -27.44 -46.79
CA GLY A 231 -4.58 -28.77 -46.27
C GLY A 231 -3.62 -29.36 -45.23
N SER A 232 -4.12 -29.56 -44.00
CA SER A 232 -3.58 -30.59 -43.11
C SER A 232 -4.70 -31.19 -42.27
N THR A 233 -5.06 -32.40 -42.68
CA THR A 233 -5.79 -33.41 -41.93
C THR A 233 -5.09 -33.70 -40.60
N TRP A 234 -5.85 -33.73 -39.51
CA TRP A 234 -5.38 -34.12 -38.18
C TRP A 234 -5.21 -35.65 -38.11
N PRO A 235 -4.11 -36.18 -37.57
CA PRO A 235 -3.98 -37.62 -37.34
C PRO A 235 -4.77 -38.04 -36.07
N PRO A 236 -5.46 -39.20 -36.09
CA PRO A 236 -6.08 -39.75 -34.90
C PRO A 236 -5.05 -40.49 -34.06
N GLY A 237 -4.93 -40.12 -32.78
CA GLY A 237 -4.15 -40.88 -31.80
C GLY A 237 -3.11 -40.07 -31.05
N MET A 238 -3.58 -39.21 -30.13
CA MET A 238 -2.78 -38.84 -28.95
C MET A 238 -3.65 -38.94 -27.69
N PRO A 239 -3.11 -39.49 -26.59
CA PRO A 239 -3.83 -39.62 -25.34
C PRO A 239 -3.99 -38.25 -24.66
N SER A 240 -5.16 -38.06 -24.07
CA SER A 240 -5.54 -36.90 -23.26
C SER A 240 -4.50 -36.63 -22.17
N PRO A 241 -3.97 -35.39 -22.03
CA PRO A 241 -3.17 -35.04 -20.87
C PRO A 241 -4.09 -34.98 -19.66
N ALA A 242 -3.78 -35.86 -18.71
CA ALA A 242 -4.42 -35.95 -17.40
C ALA A 242 -4.55 -34.57 -16.74
N ALA A 243 -5.73 -34.32 -16.18
CA ALA A 243 -6.03 -33.19 -15.34
C ALA A 243 -4.94 -33.02 -14.27
N TYR A 244 -4.29 -31.85 -14.27
CA TYR A 244 -3.58 -31.36 -13.10
C TYR A 244 -4.61 -31.10 -12.00
N ALA A 245 -4.76 -32.09 -11.12
CA ALA A 245 -5.47 -31.93 -9.86
C ALA A 245 -4.68 -30.93 -9.00
N MET A 246 -5.13 -29.66 -9.00
CA MET A 246 -4.80 -28.71 -7.95
C MET A 246 -5.38 -29.25 -6.65
N ASN A 247 -4.52 -29.73 -5.77
CA ASN A 247 -4.87 -30.21 -4.44
C ASN A 247 -4.87 -28.99 -3.50
N PRO A 248 -6.01 -28.43 -3.06
CA PRO A 248 -5.99 -27.41 -2.03
C PRO A 248 -5.64 -28.11 -0.70
N LEU A 249 -4.42 -27.88 -0.21
CA LEU A 249 -4.09 -28.15 1.18
C LEU A 249 -4.99 -27.24 2.04
N ALA A 250 -6.12 -27.79 2.49
CA ALA A 250 -6.98 -27.18 3.48
C ALA A 250 -6.20 -27.06 4.79
N VAL A 251 -5.63 -25.88 5.03
CA VAL A 251 -5.13 -25.51 6.36
C VAL A 251 -6.37 -25.38 7.26
N PRO A 252 -6.42 -26.02 8.43
CA PRO A 252 -7.60 -25.92 9.31
C PRO A 252 -7.81 -24.46 9.71
N TYR A 253 -8.96 -23.92 9.31
CA TYR A 253 -9.42 -22.58 9.68
C TYR A 253 -9.67 -22.56 11.20
N THR A 254 -8.81 -21.87 11.94
CA THR A 254 -9.07 -21.55 13.35
C THR A 254 -9.84 -20.23 13.38
N SER A 255 -10.99 -20.23 14.05
CA SER A 255 -11.79 -19.02 14.17
C SER A 255 -11.06 -17.99 15.05
N TRP A 256 -11.27 -16.70 14.78
CA TRP A 256 -10.70 -15.61 15.60
C TRP A 256 -11.03 -15.73 17.10
N ALA A 257 -12.18 -16.32 17.44
CA ALA A 257 -12.57 -16.63 18.81
C ALA A 257 -11.63 -17.64 19.49
N GLN A 258 -11.13 -18.64 18.75
CA GLN A 258 -10.15 -19.61 19.26
C GLN A 258 -8.76 -19.00 19.43
N GLU A 259 -8.37 -18.06 18.56
CA GLU A 259 -7.08 -17.36 18.67
C GLU A 259 -7.05 -16.39 19.87
N GLN A 260 -8.15 -15.68 20.13
CA GLN A 260 -8.33 -14.85 21.34
C GLN A 260 -8.18 -15.67 22.63
N GLN A 261 -8.73 -16.88 22.66
CA GLN A 261 -8.65 -17.76 23.81
C GLN A 261 -7.22 -18.30 24.03
N LYS A 262 -6.51 -18.60 22.95
CA LYS A 262 -5.10 -19.04 22.99
C LYS A 262 -4.16 -17.96 23.50
N ILE A 263 -4.39 -16.69 23.12
CA ILE A 263 -3.64 -15.52 23.61
C ILE A 263 -3.92 -15.31 25.11
N LYS A 264 -5.18 -15.44 25.54
CA LYS A 264 -5.56 -15.32 26.96
C LYS A 264 -4.89 -16.40 27.82
N GLU A 265 -4.87 -17.65 27.35
CA GLU A 265 -4.19 -18.75 28.05
C GLU A 265 -2.66 -18.59 28.09
N GLN A 266 -2.05 -17.97 27.07
CA GLN A 266 -0.62 -17.65 27.10
C GLN A 266 -0.29 -16.53 28.10
N LEU A 267 -1.14 -15.50 28.19
CA LEU A 267 -1.00 -14.40 29.16
C LEU A 267 -1.19 -14.88 30.60
N GLU A 268 -2.09 -15.83 30.85
CA GLU A 268 -2.30 -16.43 32.18
C GLU A 268 -1.14 -17.36 32.59
N LYS A 269 -0.39 -17.91 31.62
CA LYS A 269 0.77 -18.78 31.87
C LYS A 269 2.09 -18.03 32.08
N SER A 270 2.19 -16.75 31.71
CA SER A 270 3.38 -15.94 32.00
C SER A 270 3.26 -15.26 33.38
N SER A 271 3.69 -15.95 34.45
CA SER A 271 3.87 -15.33 35.76
C SER A 271 5.07 -14.35 35.80
N PRO A 272 4.99 -13.25 36.57
CA PRO A 272 6.03 -12.24 36.63
C PRO A 272 7.07 -12.56 37.71
N THR A 273 8.21 -13.10 37.32
CA THR A 273 9.42 -13.12 38.15
C THR A 273 10.49 -12.27 37.48
N SER A 274 10.50 -10.98 37.78
CA SER A 274 11.67 -10.11 37.55
C SER A 274 11.71 -9.04 38.63
N THR A 275 12.58 -9.25 39.61
CA THR A 275 12.81 -8.41 40.80
C THR A 275 13.82 -7.28 40.56
N ALA A 276 14.19 -6.96 39.31
CA ALA A 276 15.29 -6.03 39.04
C ALA A 276 14.87 -4.54 38.97
N TRP A 277 13.61 -4.23 38.72
CA TRP A 277 13.14 -2.84 38.50
C TRP A 277 12.87 -2.00 39.76
N PRO A 278 12.40 -2.55 40.89
CA PRO A 278 12.14 -1.74 42.08
C PRO A 278 13.41 -1.12 42.69
N ASP A 279 14.55 -1.82 42.61
CA ASP A 279 15.82 -1.37 43.18
C ASP A 279 16.46 -0.21 42.38
N ILE A 280 16.19 -0.13 41.07
CA ILE A 280 16.67 0.98 40.23
C ILE A 280 15.88 2.27 40.52
N LEU A 281 14.57 2.14 40.79
CA LEU A 281 13.70 3.27 41.11
C LEU A 281 13.92 3.84 42.53
N ALA A 282 14.56 3.09 43.43
CA ALA A 282 14.86 3.56 44.78
C ALA A 282 15.97 4.64 44.83
N SER A 283 16.77 4.81 43.78
CA SER A 283 17.82 5.83 43.72
C SER A 283 17.30 7.16 43.14
N LYS A 284 16.61 7.93 43.99
CA LYS A 284 16.03 9.25 43.64
C LYS A 284 17.03 10.20 42.96
N SER A 285 18.30 10.13 43.33
CA SER A 285 19.39 10.95 42.77
C SER A 285 19.76 10.62 41.32
N GLY A 286 19.55 9.38 40.87
CA GLY A 286 19.86 8.96 39.49
C GLY A 286 18.80 9.45 38.50
N LEU A 287 17.53 9.42 38.91
CA LEU A 287 16.41 9.88 38.09
C LEU A 287 16.44 11.41 37.90
N ASP A 288 16.70 12.16 38.97
CA ASP A 288 16.78 13.62 38.91
C ASP A 288 17.92 14.09 37.98
N SER A 289 19.07 13.41 38.00
CA SER A 289 20.19 13.69 37.09
C SER A 289 19.85 13.40 35.62
N LEU A 290 19.11 12.33 35.34
CA LEU A 290 18.65 12.00 33.99
C LEU A 290 17.60 12.98 33.47
N VAL A 291 16.71 13.44 34.35
CA VAL A 291 15.69 14.45 34.01
C VAL A 291 16.33 15.79 33.66
N GLU A 292 17.33 16.25 34.43
CA GLU A 292 18.05 17.49 34.10
C GLU A 292 18.85 17.36 32.80
N LYS A 293 19.54 16.23 32.59
CA LYS A 293 20.24 15.98 31.32
C LYS A 293 19.29 15.95 30.11
N HIS A 294 18.08 15.45 30.28
CA HIS A 294 17.06 15.48 29.23
C HIS A 294 16.56 16.90 28.93
N LYS A 295 16.41 17.75 29.96
CA LYS A 295 16.06 19.17 29.77
C LYS A 295 17.14 19.94 29.02
N GLU A 296 18.42 19.69 29.35
CA GLU A 296 19.56 20.29 28.64
C GLU A 296 19.56 19.91 27.16
N LEU A 297 19.37 18.63 26.84
CA LEU A 297 19.29 18.15 25.45
C LEU A 297 18.12 18.75 24.66
N LEU A 298 16.95 18.93 25.30
CA LEU A 298 15.81 19.60 24.68
C LEU A 298 16.10 21.08 24.39
N GLN A 299 16.86 21.75 25.26
CA GLN A 299 17.24 23.15 25.08
C GLN A 299 18.27 23.32 23.95
N GLU A 300 19.23 22.40 23.85
CA GLU A 300 20.22 22.36 22.76
C GLU A 300 19.54 22.11 21.40
N HIS A 301 18.60 21.15 21.34
CA HIS A 301 17.81 20.89 20.13
C HIS A 301 17.01 22.13 19.67
N LYS A 302 16.41 22.85 20.61
CA LYS A 302 15.65 24.08 20.32
C LYS A 302 16.55 25.15 19.71
N GLN A 303 17.77 25.34 20.23
CA GLN A 303 18.74 26.29 19.69
C GLN A 303 19.21 25.89 18.29
N LEU A 304 19.40 24.60 18.03
CA LEU A 304 19.85 24.10 16.74
C LEU A 304 18.78 24.27 15.64
N ASP A 305 17.51 24.04 15.98
CA ASP A 305 16.38 24.31 15.08
C ASP A 305 16.24 25.82 14.79
N GLU A 306 16.49 26.68 15.77
CA GLU A 306 16.45 28.14 15.61
C GLU A 306 17.58 28.62 14.67
N GLN A 307 18.79 28.08 14.81
CA GLN A 307 19.93 28.36 13.92
C GLN A 307 19.70 27.88 12.48
N LEU A 308 19.09 26.71 12.30
CA LEU A 308 18.75 26.19 10.97
C LEU A 308 17.68 27.04 10.27
N ASN A 309 16.78 27.66 11.03
CA ASN A 309 15.75 28.53 10.48
C ASN A 309 16.29 29.94 10.13
N THR A 310 17.26 30.47 10.90
CA THR A 310 17.90 31.76 10.59
C THR A 310 18.86 31.67 9.40
N ALA A 311 19.58 30.56 9.23
CA ALA A 311 20.49 30.37 8.09
C ALA A 311 19.80 30.32 6.72
N GLY A 312 18.48 30.09 6.68
CA GLY A 312 17.67 30.14 5.47
C GLY A 312 17.20 31.54 5.05
N ALA A 313 17.29 32.55 5.94
CA ALA A 313 16.78 33.89 5.69
C ALA A 313 17.76 34.80 4.92
N ASP A 314 19.06 34.57 5.04
CA ASP A 314 20.09 35.46 4.48
C ASP A 314 20.35 35.30 2.97
N GLN A 315 19.74 34.31 2.30
CA GLN A 315 19.88 34.16 0.84
C GLN A 315 18.86 34.97 0.01
N LYS A 316 18.09 35.88 0.63
CA LYS A 316 17.04 36.66 -0.06
C LYS A 316 17.21 38.18 -0.04
N ALA A 317 18.40 38.70 0.23
CA ALA A 317 18.70 40.12 0.07
C ALA A 317 19.52 40.37 -1.21
N ALA A 318 18.83 40.48 -2.35
CA ALA A 318 19.40 41.18 -3.50
C ALA A 318 19.21 42.69 -3.30
N PRO A 319 20.22 43.55 -3.57
CA PRO A 319 20.10 44.98 -3.38
C PRO A 319 19.11 45.57 -4.39
N SER A 320 18.03 46.15 -3.87
CA SER A 320 17.08 46.94 -4.64
C SER A 320 17.77 48.20 -5.16
N ILE A 321 18.06 48.22 -6.46
CA ILE A 321 18.53 49.43 -7.16
C ILE A 321 17.37 50.43 -7.18
N TRP A 322 17.55 51.52 -6.45
CA TRP A 322 16.61 52.63 -6.34
C TRP A 322 16.69 53.48 -7.62
N VAL A 323 15.63 53.49 -8.42
CA VAL A 323 15.48 54.40 -9.57
C VAL A 323 14.60 55.58 -9.13
N PRO A 324 15.07 56.83 -9.20
CA PRO A 324 14.27 57.98 -8.79
C PRO A 324 13.16 58.23 -9.81
N SER A 325 11.93 58.35 -9.31
CA SER A 325 10.74 58.67 -10.08
C SER A 325 10.64 60.17 -10.34
N ALA A 326 10.32 60.55 -11.58
CA ALA A 326 9.99 61.93 -11.96
C ALA A 326 8.59 62.35 -11.44
N PRO A 327 8.35 63.64 -11.17
CA PRO A 327 7.07 64.11 -10.66
C PRO A 327 6.01 64.14 -11.76
N THR A 328 4.87 63.48 -11.53
CA THR A 328 3.70 63.57 -12.43
C THR A 328 2.64 64.43 -11.80
N TYR A 329 2.15 65.39 -12.59
CA TYR A 329 1.07 66.32 -12.28
C TYR A 329 -0.26 65.60 -12.03
N SER A 330 -1.00 66.14 -11.06
CA SER A 330 -2.34 65.72 -10.65
C SER A 330 -3.40 66.01 -11.73
N ALA A 331 -4.25 65.03 -12.02
CA ALA A 331 -5.54 65.21 -12.70
C ALA A 331 -6.62 64.34 -12.00
N PRO A 332 -7.91 64.75 -12.02
CA PRO A 332 -8.96 64.23 -11.14
C PRO A 332 -9.55 62.87 -11.61
N PRO A 333 -10.31 62.17 -10.75
CA PRO A 333 -10.53 60.74 -10.88
C PRO A 333 -11.67 60.39 -11.85
N THR A 334 -11.38 59.55 -12.84
CA THR A 334 -12.40 58.83 -13.62
C THR A 334 -12.42 57.36 -13.20
N HIS A 335 -13.59 56.92 -12.73
CA HIS A 335 -13.91 55.55 -12.37
C HIS A 335 -13.92 54.65 -13.61
N SER A 336 -12.76 54.07 -13.94
CA SER A 336 -12.66 52.87 -14.76
C SER A 336 -11.48 52.07 -14.23
N GLY A 337 -11.76 51.09 -13.37
CA GLY A 337 -10.74 50.25 -12.76
C GLY A 337 -9.87 49.61 -13.86
N PRO A 338 -8.54 49.78 -13.84
CA PRO A 338 -7.69 49.13 -14.82
C PRO A 338 -7.78 47.63 -14.60
N THR A 339 -8.29 46.91 -15.60
CA THR A 339 -8.13 45.47 -15.71
C THR A 339 -6.63 45.19 -15.73
N GLN A 340 -6.07 44.87 -14.56
CA GLN A 340 -4.67 44.47 -14.43
C GLN A 340 -4.48 43.22 -15.28
N PHE A 341 -3.93 43.38 -16.48
CA PHE A 341 -3.39 42.29 -17.27
C PHE A 341 -2.32 41.62 -16.42
N GLN A 342 -2.66 40.48 -15.82
CA GLN A 342 -1.68 39.61 -15.18
C GLN A 342 -0.65 39.24 -16.25
N LYS A 343 0.59 39.73 -16.08
CA LYS A 343 1.73 39.33 -16.90
C LYS A 343 1.79 37.79 -16.89
N SER A 344 1.50 37.17 -18.02
CA SER A 344 1.69 35.74 -18.21
C SER A 344 3.17 35.43 -18.09
N SER A 345 3.54 34.59 -17.13
CA SER A 345 4.93 34.12 -16.96
C SER A 345 5.44 33.47 -18.24
N THR A 346 6.69 33.74 -18.60
CA THR A 346 7.33 33.15 -19.78
C THR A 346 7.50 31.62 -19.61
N PRO A 347 7.62 30.84 -20.70
CA PRO A 347 7.87 29.39 -20.61
C PRO A 347 9.12 29.04 -19.80
N ALA A 348 10.18 29.85 -19.88
CA ALA A 348 11.41 29.65 -19.10
C ALA A 348 11.19 29.85 -17.59
N GLU A 349 10.41 30.86 -17.20
CA GLU A 349 10.02 31.07 -15.79
C GLU A 349 9.16 29.91 -15.27
N LYS A 350 8.24 29.38 -16.08
CA LYS A 350 7.42 28.21 -15.70
C LYS A 350 8.30 26.98 -15.48
N LEU A 351 9.26 26.71 -16.36
CA LEU A 351 10.19 25.59 -16.23
C LEU A 351 11.08 25.73 -14.99
N ALA A 352 11.68 26.90 -14.78
CA ALA A 352 12.49 27.17 -13.58
C ALA A 352 11.68 27.04 -12.28
N GLN A 353 10.42 27.48 -12.27
CA GLN A 353 9.52 27.30 -11.14
C GLN A 353 9.18 25.83 -10.89
N GLN A 354 8.98 25.04 -11.95
CA GLN A 354 8.74 23.60 -11.86
C GLN A 354 9.96 22.87 -11.29
N ASP A 355 11.17 23.16 -11.77
CA ASP A 355 12.42 22.59 -11.27
C ASP A 355 12.65 22.95 -9.80
N ALA A 356 12.41 24.22 -9.43
CA ALA A 356 12.52 24.66 -8.04
C ALA A 356 11.52 23.94 -7.12
N ASN A 357 10.27 23.76 -7.57
CA ASN A 357 9.24 23.02 -6.83
C ASN A 357 9.61 21.54 -6.69
N GLU A 358 10.14 20.92 -7.74
CA GLU A 358 10.57 19.53 -7.72
C GLU A 358 11.77 19.32 -6.79
N GLN A 359 12.79 20.19 -6.84
CA GLN A 359 13.91 20.17 -5.91
C GLN A 359 13.45 20.35 -4.46
N LYS A 360 12.47 21.22 -4.21
CA LYS A 360 11.86 21.39 -2.90
C LYS A 360 11.18 20.10 -2.42
N ARG A 361 10.42 19.43 -3.29
CA ARG A 361 9.79 18.12 -3.02
C ARG A 361 10.83 17.05 -2.69
N ILE A 362 11.89 16.93 -3.51
CA ILE A 362 12.99 15.97 -3.28
C ILE A 362 13.65 16.22 -1.93
N LYS A 363 13.99 17.47 -1.60
CA LYS A 363 14.59 17.83 -0.32
C LYS A 363 13.67 17.48 0.87
N ALA A 364 12.37 17.75 0.76
CA ALA A 364 11.39 17.42 1.79
C ALA A 364 11.28 15.90 2.00
N PHE A 365 11.19 15.15 0.91
CA PHE A 365 11.17 13.68 0.91
C PHE A 365 12.42 13.11 1.59
N ILE A 366 13.61 13.50 1.11
CA ILE A 366 14.90 13.05 1.68
C ILE A 366 14.96 13.35 3.18
N LYS A 367 14.57 14.56 3.60
CA LYS A 367 14.60 14.97 5.01
C LYS A 367 13.76 14.04 5.90
N GLN A 368 12.58 13.64 5.43
CA GLN A 368 11.66 12.79 6.21
C GLN A 368 12.04 11.32 6.16
N LEU A 369 12.51 10.83 5.02
CA LEU A 369 12.98 9.45 4.90
C LEU A 369 14.27 9.23 5.72
N ALA A 370 15.20 10.20 5.70
CA ALA A 370 16.41 10.16 6.52
C ALA A 370 16.11 10.05 8.02
N ARG A 371 15.07 10.75 8.51
CA ARG A 371 14.60 10.62 9.91
C ARG A 371 14.12 9.20 10.21
N SER A 372 13.47 8.55 9.25
CA SER A 372 12.94 7.21 9.42
C SER A 372 14.06 6.16 9.35
N PHE A 373 15.05 6.36 8.47
CA PHE A 373 16.28 5.55 8.44
C PHE A 373 17.07 5.68 9.74
N ALA A 374 17.18 6.88 10.32
CA ALA A 374 17.81 7.06 11.63
C ALA A 374 17.13 6.21 12.72
N ARG A 375 15.79 6.21 12.77
CA ARG A 375 15.03 5.39 13.72
C ARG A 375 15.23 3.89 13.51
N VAL A 376 15.27 3.41 12.26
CA VAL A 376 15.54 2.01 11.94
C VAL A 376 16.95 1.62 12.38
N TYR A 377 17.94 2.45 12.05
CA TYR A 377 19.33 2.22 12.42
C TYR A 377 19.50 2.15 13.94
N GLU A 378 18.95 3.10 14.70
CA GLU A 378 19.00 3.09 16.16
C GLU A 378 18.34 1.85 16.77
N ALA A 379 17.19 1.42 16.22
CA ALA A 379 16.50 0.23 16.68
C ALA A 379 17.28 -1.05 16.35
N TYR A 380 17.92 -1.11 15.18
CA TYR A 380 18.79 -2.21 14.77
C TYR A 380 20.02 -2.32 15.68
N GLU A 381 20.75 -1.23 15.92
CA GLU A 381 21.94 -1.25 16.80
C GLU A 381 21.57 -1.65 18.23
N ARG A 382 20.42 -1.20 18.74
CA ARG A 382 19.90 -1.63 20.04
C ARG A 382 19.63 -3.14 20.06
N HIS A 383 18.98 -3.66 19.03
CA HIS A 383 18.73 -5.10 18.92
C HIS A 383 20.02 -5.91 18.89
N GLN A 384 21.03 -5.48 18.12
CA GLN A 384 22.35 -6.14 18.08
C GLN A 384 23.03 -6.13 19.46
N HIS A 385 22.92 -5.02 20.19
CA HIS A 385 23.44 -4.93 21.55
C HIS A 385 22.72 -5.91 22.49
N ASP A 386 21.39 -5.94 22.45
CA ASP A 386 20.58 -6.80 23.33
C ASP A 386 20.83 -8.29 23.05
N GLU A 387 20.92 -8.70 21.78
CA GLU A 387 21.29 -10.06 21.37
C GLU A 387 22.69 -10.47 21.87
N ALA A 388 23.67 -9.55 21.80
CA ALA A 388 25.01 -9.82 22.32
C ALA A 388 25.00 -10.05 23.85
N VAL A 389 24.24 -9.23 24.59
CA VAL A 389 24.07 -9.39 26.04
C VAL A 389 23.42 -10.71 26.39
N VAL A 390 22.34 -11.10 25.69
CA VAL A 390 21.67 -12.39 25.89
C VAL A 390 22.60 -13.57 25.55
N GLY A 391 23.41 -13.43 24.50
CA GLY A 391 24.40 -14.42 24.08
C GLY A 391 25.62 -14.55 24.99
N SER A 392 25.71 -13.79 26.09
CA SER A 392 26.90 -13.69 26.94
C SER A 392 28.17 -13.29 26.17
N LEU A 393 28.01 -12.68 24.99
CA LEU A 393 29.10 -12.11 24.24
C LEU A 393 29.33 -10.68 24.76
N PRO A 394 30.58 -10.22 24.85
CA PRO A 394 30.82 -8.82 25.19
C PRO A 394 30.06 -7.96 24.17
N PRO A 395 29.30 -6.94 24.63
CA PRO A 395 28.60 -6.05 23.71
C PRO A 395 29.63 -5.52 22.72
N PRO A 396 29.29 -5.40 21.43
CA PRO A 396 30.26 -5.04 20.40
C PRO A 396 30.81 -3.61 20.63
N VAL A 397 31.85 -3.47 21.46
CA VAL A 397 32.51 -2.18 21.75
C VAL A 397 33.29 -1.71 20.52
N LYS A 398 33.68 -2.66 19.65
CA LYS A 398 34.23 -2.44 18.32
C LYS A 398 33.76 -3.57 17.43
N LEU A 399 32.67 -3.37 16.70
CA LEU A 399 32.46 -4.11 15.45
C LEU A 399 33.54 -3.66 14.48
N SER A 400 34.74 -4.23 14.62
CA SER A 400 35.59 -4.44 13.46
C SER A 400 34.73 -5.24 12.50
N LEU A 401 34.42 -4.68 11.34
CA LEU A 401 33.81 -5.47 10.27
C LEU A 401 34.65 -6.75 10.14
N ALA A 402 34.08 -7.89 10.51
CA ALA A 402 34.54 -9.14 9.95
C ALA A 402 34.48 -8.92 8.43
N ASP A 403 35.57 -9.17 7.72
CA ASP A 403 35.71 -8.88 6.28
C ASP A 403 34.48 -9.36 5.47
N THR A 404 33.47 -8.51 5.35
CA THR A 404 32.30 -8.72 4.49
C THR A 404 32.65 -8.48 3.03
N ASN A 405 33.94 -8.30 2.71
CA ASN A 405 34.48 -8.33 1.35
C ASN A 405 34.27 -9.68 0.64
N LYS A 406 33.73 -10.71 1.31
CA LYS A 406 32.98 -11.76 0.61
C LYS A 406 31.57 -11.28 0.31
N THR A 407 31.44 -10.22 -0.49
CA THR A 407 30.31 -10.10 -1.38
C THR A 407 30.31 -11.40 -2.19
N PRO A 408 29.27 -12.24 -2.15
CA PRO A 408 29.19 -13.35 -3.08
C PRO A 408 29.42 -12.75 -4.46
N SER A 409 30.43 -13.25 -5.17
CA SER A 409 30.75 -12.83 -6.53
C SER A 409 29.50 -13.06 -7.35
N MET A 410 28.65 -12.03 -7.41
CA MET A 410 27.46 -12.04 -8.22
C MET A 410 27.99 -11.94 -9.63
N SER A 411 27.99 -13.07 -10.34
CA SER A 411 28.11 -13.07 -11.78
C SER A 411 27.21 -11.95 -12.30
N HIS A 412 27.81 -10.96 -12.98
CA HIS A 412 27.07 -9.86 -13.58
C HIS A 412 26.09 -10.45 -14.58
N ALA A 413 24.86 -10.73 -14.13
CA ALA A 413 23.75 -10.93 -15.04
C ALA A 413 23.66 -9.67 -15.93
N PRO A 414 23.52 -9.81 -17.24
CA PRO A 414 23.50 -8.68 -18.15
C PRO A 414 22.41 -7.70 -17.70
N ALA A 415 22.74 -6.41 -17.66
CA ALA A 415 21.86 -5.35 -17.13
C ALA A 415 20.43 -5.35 -17.74
N GLN A 416 20.27 -5.97 -18.91
CA GLN A 416 19.03 -6.13 -19.65
C GLN A 416 18.05 -7.12 -18.98
N GLU A 417 18.53 -8.22 -18.42
CA GLU A 417 17.71 -9.24 -17.73
C GLU A 417 17.14 -8.69 -16.41
N LEU A 418 17.89 -7.78 -15.76
CA LEU A 418 17.39 -7.05 -14.60
C LEU A 418 16.21 -6.14 -14.97
N ILE A 419 16.25 -5.44 -16.11
CA ILE A 419 15.21 -4.50 -16.52
C ILE A 419 13.87 -5.21 -16.79
N GLU A 420 13.89 -6.35 -17.49
CA GLU A 420 12.66 -7.13 -17.74
C GLU A 420 12.07 -7.71 -16.46
N GLN A 421 12.93 -8.15 -15.52
CA GLN A 421 12.49 -8.60 -14.20
C GLN A 421 11.95 -7.45 -13.32
N TYR A 422 12.47 -6.22 -13.49
CA TYR A 422 11.94 -5.03 -12.81
C TYR A 422 10.54 -4.65 -13.29
N LEU A 423 10.24 -4.84 -14.57
CA LEU A 423 8.99 -4.37 -15.19
C LEU A 423 7.82 -5.35 -15.07
N SER A 424 8.09 -6.64 -14.93
CA SER A 424 7.04 -7.66 -15.11
C SER A 424 6.09 -7.81 -13.91
N HIS A 425 6.53 -7.54 -12.68
CA HIS A 425 5.64 -7.54 -11.49
C HIS A 425 6.05 -6.44 -10.52
N SER A 426 5.13 -5.52 -10.19
CA SER A 426 5.38 -4.57 -9.11
C SER A 426 5.32 -5.31 -7.77
N PRO A 427 6.41 -5.37 -6.98
CA PRO A 427 6.39 -5.96 -5.65
C PRO A 427 5.70 -5.01 -4.66
N VAL A 428 5.07 -3.94 -5.13
CA VAL A 428 4.44 -2.90 -4.32
C VAL A 428 2.97 -2.78 -4.67
N PHE A 429 2.12 -2.93 -3.65
CA PHE A 429 0.69 -2.64 -3.73
C PHE A 429 0.39 -1.29 -3.09
N LEU A 430 -0.06 -0.32 -3.88
CA LEU A 430 -0.43 1.00 -3.39
C LEU A 430 -1.84 1.00 -2.81
N LEU A 431 -1.96 1.37 -1.54
CA LEU A 431 -3.24 1.59 -0.86
C LEU A 431 -3.37 3.05 -0.43
N THR A 432 -4.60 3.58 -0.42
CA THR A 432 -4.89 4.90 0.12
C THR A 432 -5.95 4.79 1.20
N ALA A 433 -5.67 5.36 2.37
CA ALA A 433 -6.60 5.47 3.48
C ALA A 433 -6.92 6.94 3.78
N ILE A 434 -8.19 7.20 4.08
CA ILE A 434 -8.66 8.47 4.62
C ILE A 434 -8.87 8.28 6.12
N VAL A 435 -8.01 8.89 6.93
CA VAL A 435 -8.01 8.74 8.39
C VAL A 435 -8.80 9.87 9.02
N HIS A 436 -9.74 9.51 9.87
CA HIS A 436 -10.49 10.43 10.70
C HIS A 436 -9.81 10.56 12.07
N GLU A 437 -9.95 11.69 12.75
CA GLU A 437 -9.35 11.96 14.07
C GLU A 437 -9.71 10.87 15.09
N LYS A 438 -10.98 10.43 15.07
CA LYS A 438 -11.48 9.33 15.91
C LYS A 438 -10.84 7.99 15.62
N SER A 439 -10.27 7.81 14.43
CA SER A 439 -9.64 6.58 13.96
C SER A 439 -8.11 6.63 14.07
N LEU A 440 -7.51 7.74 14.52
CA LEU A 440 -6.04 7.86 14.57
C LEU A 440 -5.40 6.83 15.50
N GLY A 441 -6.10 6.40 16.56
CA GLY A 441 -5.63 5.35 17.48
C GLY A 441 -6.14 3.95 17.17
N ALA A 442 -6.83 3.75 16.05
CA ALA A 442 -7.36 2.43 15.72
C ALA A 442 -6.24 1.47 15.30
N LYS A 443 -6.35 0.20 15.74
CA LYS A 443 -5.45 -0.88 15.31
C LYS A 443 -5.58 -1.17 13.81
N GLY A 444 -6.80 -1.09 13.29
CA GLY A 444 -7.11 -1.29 11.88
C GLY A 444 -7.38 0.02 11.15
N ILE A 445 -7.01 0.07 9.88
CA ILE A 445 -7.32 1.21 9.00
C ILE A 445 -8.09 0.75 7.77
N GLU A 446 -9.23 1.40 7.53
CA GLU A 446 -10.03 1.14 6.33
C GLU A 446 -9.37 1.80 5.11
N VAL A 447 -9.22 1.04 4.04
CA VAL A 447 -8.71 1.49 2.74
C VAL A 447 -9.78 1.35 1.67
N ILE A 448 -9.59 2.06 0.55
CA ILE A 448 -10.38 1.82 -0.65
C ILE A 448 -10.02 0.42 -1.18
N GLN A 449 -11.03 -0.38 -1.57
CA GLN A 449 -10.82 -1.71 -2.15
C GLN A 449 -9.84 -1.61 -3.33
N PRO A 450 -8.72 -2.36 -3.29
CA PRO A 450 -7.73 -2.30 -4.36
C PRO A 450 -8.23 -3.03 -5.61
N CYS A 451 -7.80 -2.54 -6.77
CA CYS A 451 -7.90 -3.24 -8.04
C CYS A 451 -6.56 -3.94 -8.33
N SER A 452 -6.59 -5.21 -8.74
CA SER A 452 -5.42 -5.94 -9.23
C SER A 452 -5.40 -5.96 -10.75
N TYR A 453 -4.39 -5.35 -11.35
CA TYR A 453 -4.18 -5.36 -12.81
C TYR A 453 -3.44 -6.60 -13.32
N GLU A 454 -2.87 -7.41 -12.41
CA GLU A 454 -2.01 -8.54 -12.77
C GLU A 454 -2.75 -9.68 -13.48
N HIS A 455 -4.09 -9.71 -13.44
CA HIS A 455 -4.88 -10.75 -14.12
C HIS A 455 -5.33 -10.36 -15.53
N ILE A 456 -5.09 -9.12 -15.98
CA ILE A 456 -5.59 -8.66 -17.28
C ILE A 456 -4.68 -9.12 -18.44
N GLY A 457 -3.43 -9.52 -18.16
CA GLY A 457 -2.40 -9.65 -19.21
C GLY A 457 -2.11 -11.06 -19.74
N THR A 458 -2.68 -12.13 -19.19
CA THR A 458 -2.20 -13.50 -19.49
C THR A 458 -3.21 -14.42 -20.15
N GLN A 459 -4.38 -13.92 -20.54
CA GLN A 459 -5.41 -14.76 -21.12
C GLN A 459 -5.97 -14.08 -22.37
N ASP A 460 -5.65 -14.65 -23.53
CA ASP A 460 -6.33 -14.44 -24.81
C ASP A 460 -7.78 -14.97 -24.73
N MET A 461 -8.52 -14.57 -23.70
CA MET A 461 -9.92 -14.95 -23.48
C MET A 461 -10.78 -13.93 -24.23
N ASP A 462 -11.66 -14.47 -25.07
CA ASP A 462 -12.61 -13.73 -25.90
C ASP A 462 -13.23 -12.55 -25.14
N GLU A 463 -13.22 -11.36 -25.77
CA GLU A 463 -13.58 -10.04 -25.18
C GLU A 463 -15.00 -9.95 -24.59
N ASP A 464 -15.81 -11.01 -24.67
CA ASP A 464 -17.24 -10.98 -24.42
C ASP A 464 -17.68 -11.45 -23.00
N GLU A 465 -16.78 -11.99 -22.15
CA GLU A 465 -17.20 -12.58 -20.85
C GLU A 465 -16.49 -12.06 -19.58
N SER A 466 -15.52 -11.15 -19.64
CA SER A 466 -14.79 -10.71 -18.44
C SER A 466 -15.44 -9.52 -17.72
N ASP A 467 -16.65 -9.72 -17.17
CA ASP A 467 -17.26 -8.79 -16.20
C ASP A 467 -16.54 -8.82 -14.82
N GLU A 468 -15.37 -9.49 -14.70
CA GLU A 468 -14.59 -9.49 -13.47
C GLU A 468 -13.87 -8.14 -13.33
N ASP A 469 -14.44 -7.26 -12.51
CA ASP A 469 -14.08 -5.85 -12.25
C ASP A 469 -12.66 -5.60 -11.71
N GLY A 470 -11.78 -6.60 -11.75
CA GLY A 470 -10.40 -6.54 -11.27
C GLY A 470 -10.29 -6.23 -9.78
N LEU A 471 -11.41 -6.22 -9.03
CA LEU A 471 -11.42 -5.92 -7.61
C LEU A 471 -10.84 -7.09 -6.82
N VAL A 472 -9.99 -6.77 -5.84
CA VAL A 472 -9.46 -7.76 -4.90
C VAL A 472 -10.52 -8.00 -3.84
N ASP A 473 -11.16 -9.16 -3.90
CA ASP A 473 -12.08 -9.61 -2.85
C ASP A 473 -11.35 -10.25 -1.65
N SER A 474 -12.11 -10.55 -0.60
CA SER A 474 -11.55 -11.10 0.64
C SER A 474 -10.82 -12.43 0.41
N ASP A 475 -11.36 -13.28 -0.46
CA ASP A 475 -10.80 -14.61 -0.73
C ASP A 475 -9.49 -14.52 -1.53
N ARG A 476 -9.38 -13.56 -2.44
CA ARG A 476 -8.16 -13.34 -3.24
C ARG A 476 -7.10 -12.51 -2.53
N ALA A 477 -7.46 -11.71 -1.53
CA ALA A 477 -6.53 -10.80 -0.85
C ALA A 477 -5.24 -11.49 -0.36
N PRO A 478 -5.26 -12.63 0.35
CA PRO A 478 -4.03 -13.27 0.82
C PRO A 478 -3.07 -13.64 -0.31
N ALA A 479 -3.59 -14.17 -1.42
CA ALA A 479 -2.79 -14.57 -2.57
C ALA A 479 -2.24 -13.35 -3.33
N VAL A 480 -3.07 -12.32 -3.53
CA VAL A 480 -2.68 -11.10 -4.23
C VAL A 480 -1.54 -10.39 -3.50
N PHE A 481 -1.61 -10.30 -2.16
CA PHE A 481 -0.62 -9.62 -1.34
C PHE A 481 0.58 -10.48 -0.94
N ALA A 482 0.56 -11.79 -1.23
CA ALA A 482 1.67 -12.69 -0.90
C ALA A 482 2.98 -12.23 -1.56
N GLY A 483 4.02 -12.06 -0.74
CA GLY A 483 5.34 -11.64 -1.22
C GLY A 483 5.45 -10.17 -1.64
N LYS A 484 4.39 -9.36 -1.48
CA LYS A 484 4.38 -7.95 -1.88
C LYS A 484 4.42 -7.02 -0.68
N THR A 485 4.94 -5.82 -0.91
CA THR A 485 5.01 -4.74 0.05
C THR A 485 3.80 -3.82 -0.12
N VAL A 486 3.06 -3.59 0.94
CA VAL A 486 1.98 -2.61 0.95
C VAL A 486 2.55 -1.21 1.08
N LEU A 487 2.35 -0.34 0.10
CA LEU A 487 2.62 1.08 0.21
C LEU A 487 1.33 1.81 0.59
N LEU A 488 1.13 2.09 1.88
CA LEU A 488 -0.07 2.72 2.40
C LEU A 488 0.10 4.24 2.50
N LYS A 489 -0.68 4.99 1.74
CA LYS A 489 -0.77 6.44 1.84
C LYS A 489 -1.91 6.84 2.78
N ARG A 490 -1.57 7.38 3.96
CA ARG A 490 -2.56 7.87 4.94
C ARG A 490 -2.78 9.36 4.77
N LYS A 491 -4.03 9.76 4.63
CA LYS A 491 -4.44 11.16 4.48
C LYS A 491 -5.49 11.51 5.51
N THR A 492 -5.31 12.62 6.23
CA THR A 492 -6.32 13.07 7.21
C THR A 492 -7.55 13.62 6.51
N CYS A 493 -8.73 13.24 6.98
CA CYS A 493 -10.00 13.67 6.40
C CYS A 493 -10.23 15.19 6.55
N LYS A 494 -10.48 15.87 5.43
CA LYS A 494 -10.81 17.31 5.44
C LYS A 494 -12.07 17.64 6.21
N LYS A 495 -13.13 16.88 5.94
CA LYS A 495 -14.49 17.30 6.31
C LYS A 495 -14.70 17.27 7.81
N CYS A 496 -14.19 16.22 8.48
CA CYS A 496 -14.36 16.08 9.92
C CYS A 496 -13.15 16.61 10.73
N CYS A 497 -11.95 16.70 10.15
CA CYS A 497 -10.73 17.07 10.88
C CYS A 497 -10.15 18.44 10.47
N ALA A 498 -10.85 19.25 9.68
CA ALA A 498 -10.33 20.57 9.27
C ALA A 498 -9.98 21.53 10.43
N LYS A 499 -10.48 21.27 11.64
CA LYS A 499 -10.27 22.12 12.82
C LYS A 499 -9.21 21.60 13.78
N SER A 500 -8.77 20.35 13.64
CA SER A 500 -7.84 19.75 14.60
C SER A 500 -6.42 20.23 14.33
N THR A 501 -5.87 20.89 15.34
CA THR A 501 -4.46 21.15 15.63
C THR A 501 -3.50 20.37 14.75
N SER A 502 -2.57 21.07 14.09
CA SER A 502 -1.42 20.48 13.39
C SER A 502 -0.91 19.29 14.19
N LEU A 503 -1.08 18.08 13.65
CA LEU A 503 -0.64 16.84 14.29
C LEU A 503 0.87 16.91 14.44
N SER A 504 1.34 17.43 15.57
CA SER A 504 2.76 17.56 15.87
C SER A 504 3.36 16.21 16.25
N SER A 505 2.52 15.25 16.63
CA SER A 505 2.92 13.88 16.97
C SER A 505 2.76 12.93 15.77
N PRO A 506 3.69 11.99 15.58
CA PRO A 506 3.52 10.90 14.64
C PRO A 506 2.23 10.12 14.91
N LEU A 507 1.50 9.79 13.85
CA LEU A 507 0.34 8.89 13.96
C LEU A 507 0.83 7.48 14.32
N PRO A 508 0.13 6.76 15.21
CA PRO A 508 0.51 5.41 15.56
C PRO A 508 0.44 4.49 14.34
N THR A 509 1.26 3.44 14.34
CA THR A 509 1.32 2.46 13.27
C THR A 509 0.14 1.49 13.38
N PRO A 510 -0.71 1.34 12.34
CA PRO A 510 -1.77 0.34 12.34
C PRO A 510 -1.18 -1.08 12.30
N GLU A 511 -1.92 -2.01 12.90
CA GLU A 511 -1.62 -3.45 12.92
C GLU A 511 -2.17 -4.17 11.68
N TYR A 512 -3.22 -3.63 11.04
CA TYR A 512 -3.79 -4.20 9.82
C TYR A 512 -4.49 -3.14 8.95
N VAL A 513 -4.60 -3.42 7.65
CA VAL A 513 -5.48 -2.70 6.72
C VAL A 513 -6.67 -3.58 6.36
N PHE A 514 -7.82 -2.97 6.11
CA PHE A 514 -9.00 -3.71 5.67
C PHE A 514 -9.86 -2.89 4.70
N TRP A 515 -10.68 -3.55 3.90
CA TRP A 515 -11.68 -2.90 3.05
C TRP A 515 -12.96 -3.71 3.03
N GLN A 516 -14.08 -3.01 2.85
CA GLN A 516 -15.35 -3.66 2.54
C GLN A 516 -15.23 -4.31 1.16
N ASP A 517 -15.63 -5.56 1.05
CA ASP A 517 -15.74 -6.20 -0.25
C ASP A 517 -16.97 -5.63 -0.97
N ASN A 518 -16.72 -4.74 -1.93
CA ASN A 518 -17.79 -4.09 -2.69
C ASN A 518 -18.33 -4.97 -3.82
N LYS A 519 -17.89 -6.24 -3.93
CA LYS A 519 -18.50 -7.18 -4.85
C LYS A 519 -19.99 -7.22 -4.56
N LYS A 520 -20.78 -6.80 -5.54
CA LYS A 520 -22.22 -6.63 -5.39
C LYS A 520 -22.84 -7.99 -5.11
N VAL A 521 -23.20 -8.23 -3.85
CA VAL A 521 -24.05 -9.36 -3.51
C VAL A 521 -25.40 -9.12 -4.21
N PRO A 522 -25.87 -10.06 -5.06
CA PRO A 522 -27.18 -9.93 -5.66
C PRO A 522 -28.23 -9.85 -4.55
N ASP A 523 -29.28 -9.08 -4.75
CA ASP A 523 -30.44 -9.03 -3.85
C ASP A 523 -31.68 -9.61 -4.52
N ASP A 524 -31.54 -10.19 -5.71
CA ASP A 524 -32.60 -10.74 -6.54
C ASP A 524 -32.44 -12.24 -6.79
N CYS A 525 -33.56 -12.91 -7.04
CA CYS A 525 -33.57 -14.31 -7.44
C CYS A 525 -32.88 -14.49 -8.80
N PRO A 526 -31.90 -15.41 -8.95
CA PRO A 526 -31.21 -15.61 -10.22
C PRO A 526 -32.11 -16.00 -11.40
N ILE A 527 -33.27 -16.61 -11.13
CA ILE A 527 -34.21 -17.06 -12.16
C ILE A 527 -35.22 -15.97 -12.52
N CYS A 528 -36.02 -15.50 -11.55
CA CYS A 528 -37.11 -14.56 -11.82
C CYS A 528 -36.82 -13.09 -11.52
N ARG A 529 -35.61 -12.78 -11.04
CA ARG A 529 -35.17 -11.41 -10.69
C ARG A 529 -36.02 -10.72 -9.61
N ARG A 530 -36.84 -11.46 -8.86
CA ARG A 530 -37.60 -10.91 -7.73
C ARG A 530 -36.65 -10.52 -6.61
N ILE A 531 -36.81 -9.32 -6.04
CA ILE A 531 -36.01 -8.86 -4.90
C ILE A 531 -36.29 -9.74 -3.67
N LEU A 532 -35.25 -10.42 -3.20
CA LEU A 532 -35.26 -11.34 -2.08
C LEU A 532 -35.17 -10.60 -0.75
N PHE A 533 -34.29 -9.61 -0.63
CA PHE A 533 -34.14 -8.82 0.60
C PHE A 533 -33.85 -7.35 0.31
N LYS A 534 -34.10 -6.47 1.28
CA LYS A 534 -33.75 -5.05 1.16
C LYS A 534 -32.25 -4.84 1.45
N LYS A 535 -31.53 -4.23 0.52
CA LYS A 535 -30.15 -3.74 0.76
C LYS A 535 -30.16 -2.65 1.83
N LYS A 536 -29.20 -2.69 2.76
CA LYS A 536 -28.93 -1.54 3.63
C LYS A 536 -28.42 -0.41 2.74
N GLY A 537 -29.16 0.70 2.72
CA GLY A 537 -28.82 1.90 1.95
C GLY A 537 -27.77 2.77 2.60
#